data_AF-A0A845YSX4-F1
#
_entry.id   AF-A0A845YSX4-F1
#
_cell.length_a   1.000
_cell.length_b   1.000
_cell.length_c   1.000
_cell.angle_alpha   90.00
_cell.angle_beta   90.00
_cell.angle_gamma   90.00
#
_symmetry.space_group_name_H-M   'P 1'
#
loop_
_entity.id
_entity.type
_entity.pdbx_description
1 polymer ?
#
loop_
_entity_poly.entity_id
_entity_poly.type
_entity_poly.pdbx_seq_one_letter_code
_entity_poly.pdbx_strand_id
1 'polypeptide(L)'
;MVATLASSKITNRPVVKRLANGLTIIAEQMPTAAVNLNVWLSVGSRVEADAINGMAHFLEHMIFKGTPQLQCVEFERLIEERG
;
A
#
# COMPACT_ATOMS: atom_id res chain seq x y z
N MET A 1 32.28 27.93 -16.54
CA MET A 1 32.18 26.50 -16.94
C MET A 1 31.35 25.80 -15.87
N VAL A 2 30.03 25.73 -16.05
CA VAL A 2 29.15 25.03 -15.09
C VAL A 2 29.01 23.61 -15.62
N ALA A 3 29.52 22.64 -14.86
CA ALA A 3 29.50 21.24 -15.22
C ALA A 3 28.05 20.75 -15.32
N THR A 4 27.64 20.39 -16.53
CA THR A 4 26.43 19.62 -16.78
C THR A 4 26.60 18.25 -16.10
N LEU A 5 25.94 18.04 -14.96
CA LEU A 5 25.82 16.71 -14.37
C LEU A 5 25.01 15.85 -15.35
N ALA A 6 25.69 14.90 -15.98
CA ALA A 6 25.05 13.90 -16.82
C ALA A 6 24.00 13.16 -16.00
N SER A 7 22.74 13.27 -16.42
CA SER A 7 21.63 12.48 -15.88
C SER A 7 21.94 11.01 -16.08
N SER A 8 22.44 10.36 -15.02
CA SER A 8 22.51 8.91 -14.94
C SER A 8 21.09 8.41 -15.14
N LYS A 9 20.83 7.74 -16.26
CA LYS A 9 19.56 7.04 -16.49
C LYS A 9 19.38 6.06 -15.33
N ILE A 10 18.57 6.43 -14.34
CA ILE A 10 18.21 5.54 -13.24
C ILE A 10 17.36 4.43 -13.84
N THR A 11 18.07 3.36 -14.16
CA THR A 11 17.66 1.96 -14.19
C THR A 11 16.78 1.51 -13.04
N ASN A 12 15.64 2.12 -12.72
CA ASN A 12 14.85 1.67 -11.58
C ASN A 12 14.24 0.31 -11.85
N ARG A 13 14.97 -0.72 -11.46
CA ARG A 13 14.46 -2.09 -11.44
C ARG A 13 13.82 -2.33 -10.08
N PRO A 14 12.56 -2.77 -10.02
CA PRO A 14 11.95 -3.14 -8.76
C PRO A 14 12.71 -4.31 -8.13
N VAL A 15 13.03 -4.18 -6.85
CA VAL A 15 13.58 -5.25 -6.02
C VAL A 15 12.40 -6.09 -5.53
N VAL A 16 12.44 -7.39 -5.81
CA VAL A 16 11.41 -8.35 -5.37
C VAL A 16 12.04 -9.29 -4.34
N LYS A 17 11.46 -9.35 -3.15
CA LYS A 17 11.90 -10.24 -2.08
C LYS A 17 10.72 -11.02 -1.53
N ARG A 18 10.85 -12.35 -1.48
CA ARG A 18 9.88 -13.23 -0.83
C ARG A 18 10.36 -13.58 0.57
N LEU A 19 9.50 -13.38 1.56
CA LEU A 19 9.77 -13.73 2.95
C LEU A 19 9.44 -15.20 3.22
N ALA A 20 9.97 -15.75 4.31
CA ALA A 20 9.73 -17.15 4.70
C ALA A 20 8.26 -17.47 4.98
N ASN A 21 7.46 -16.47 5.40
CA ASN A 21 6.01 -16.60 5.61
C ASN A 21 5.19 -16.53 4.32
N GLY A 22 5.83 -16.38 3.16
CA GLY A 22 5.17 -16.30 1.85
C GLY A 22 4.84 -14.90 1.34
N LEU A 23 4.99 -13.85 2.17
CA LEU A 23 4.76 -12.46 1.75
C LEU A 23 5.78 -12.04 0.69
N THR A 24 5.32 -11.34 -0.34
CA THR A 24 6.18 -10.77 -1.39
C THR A 24 6.26 -9.26 -1.23
N ILE A 25 7.47 -8.75 -1.07
CA ILE A 25 7.77 -7.31 -1.03
C ILE A 25 8.32 -6.92 -2.39
N ILE A 26 7.72 -5.89 -2.99
CA ILE A 26 8.16 -5.27 -4.24
C ILE A 26 8.46 -3.81 -3.91
N ALA A 27 9.70 -3.37 -4.15
CA ALA A 27 10.14 -2.00 -3.85
C ALA A 27 10.90 -1.40 -5.03
N GLU A 28 10.58 -0.16 -5.39
CA GLU A 28 11.24 0.59 -6.46
C GLU A 28 11.60 2.01 -5.98
N GLN A 29 12.86 2.42 -6.16
CA GLN A 29 13.36 3.70 -5.64
C GLN A 29 13.16 4.84 -6.64
N MET A 30 12.02 5.49 -6.64
CA MET A 30 11.77 6.63 -7.53
C MET A 30 12.51 7.92 -7.09
N PRO A 31 12.92 8.80 -8.03
CA PRO A 31 13.54 10.09 -7.70
C PRO A 31 12.47 11.13 -7.29
N THR A 32 11.65 10.81 -6.30
CA THR A 32 10.63 11.68 -5.70
C THR A 32 10.80 11.71 -4.19
N ALA A 33 10.35 12.78 -3.55
CA ALA A 33 10.35 12.91 -2.09
C ALA A 33 9.17 12.16 -1.42
N ALA A 34 8.18 11.73 -2.21
CA ALA A 34 7.03 10.99 -1.71
C ALA A 34 7.23 9.47 -1.80
N VAL A 35 6.65 8.72 -0.86
CA VAL A 35 6.63 7.27 -0.87
C VAL A 35 5.19 6.80 -1.01
N ASN A 36 4.96 5.85 -1.92
CA ASN A 36 3.67 5.18 -2.06
C ASN A 36 3.80 3.74 -1.54
N LEU A 37 2.93 3.36 -0.60
CA LEU A 37 2.90 2.04 0.02
C LEU A 37 1.55 1.39 -0.26
N ASN A 38 1.55 0.21 -0.86
CA ASN A 38 0.34 -0.57 -1.13
C ASN A 38 0.45 -1.97 -0.54
N VAL A 39 -0.68 -2.49 -0.08
CA VAL A 39 -0.83 -3.89 0.34
C VAL A 39 -1.82 -4.56 -0.60
N TRP A 40 -1.38 -5.61 -1.29
CA TRP A 40 -2.21 -6.37 -2.23
C TRP A 40 -2.58 -7.71 -1.62
N LEU A 41 -3.86 -8.03 -1.64
CA LEU A 41 -4.41 -9.28 -1.16
C LEU A 41 -5.09 -10.00 -2.34
N SER A 42 -4.82 -11.29 -2.51
CA SER A 42 -5.42 -12.08 -3.59
C SER A 42 -6.82 -12.59 -3.19
N VAL A 43 -7.71 -11.67 -2.83
CA VAL A 43 -9.09 -11.92 -2.36
C VAL A 43 -10.06 -10.92 -2.99
N GLY A 44 -11.36 -11.22 -2.97
CA GLY A 44 -12.41 -10.34 -3.46
C GLY A 44 -13.69 -11.12 -3.78
N SER A 45 -14.73 -10.42 -4.25
CA SER A 45 -16.07 -11.02 -4.43
C SER A 45 -16.12 -12.27 -5.31
N ARG A 46 -15.16 -12.42 -6.24
CA ARG A 46 -15.07 -13.62 -7.10
C ARG A 46 -14.84 -14.92 -6.32
N VAL A 47 -14.22 -14.87 -5.14
CA VAL A 47 -13.88 -16.06 -4.33
C VAL A 47 -14.75 -16.17 -3.08
N GLU A 48 -15.79 -15.35 -2.96
CA GLU A 48 -16.74 -15.41 -1.86
C GLU A 48 -17.70 -16.58 -2.01
N ALA A 49 -18.11 -17.17 -0.88
CA ALA A 49 -19.23 -18.09 -0.85
C ALA A 49 -20.55 -17.31 -0.87
N ASP A 50 -21.61 -17.92 -1.40
CA ASP A 50 -22.93 -17.29 -1.53
C ASP A 50 -23.46 -16.74 -0.19
N ALA A 51 -23.17 -17.42 0.92
CA ALA A 51 -23.61 -17.02 2.26
C ALA A 51 -23.00 -15.69 2.75
N ILE A 52 -21.89 -15.25 2.15
CA ILE A 52 -21.15 -14.04 2.53
C ILE A 52 -20.94 -13.10 1.35
N ASN A 53 -21.78 -13.22 0.32
CA ASN A 53 -21.66 -12.40 -0.88
C ASN A 53 -21.75 -10.90 -0.53
N GLY A 54 -20.77 -10.12 -0.98
CA GLY A 54 -20.66 -8.69 -0.71
C GLY A 54 -19.75 -8.34 0.47
N MET A 55 -19.15 -9.33 1.14
CA MET A 55 -18.26 -9.08 2.29
C MET A 55 -16.99 -8.32 1.94
N ALA A 56 -16.44 -8.46 0.73
CA ALA A 56 -15.25 -7.74 0.28
C ALA A 56 -15.53 -6.24 0.17
N HIS A 57 -16.68 -5.88 -0.41
CA HIS A 57 -17.13 -4.50 -0.46
C HIS A 57 -17.45 -3.98 0.95
N PHE A 58 -18.12 -4.77 1.78
CA PHE A 58 -18.36 -4.38 3.17
C PHE A 58 -17.05 -4.14 3.93
N LEU A 59 -16.06 -5.01 3.78
CA LEU A 59 -14.75 -4.88 4.41
C LEU A 59 -14.01 -3.63 3.95
N GLU A 60 -14.10 -3.27 2.67
CA GLU A 60 -13.54 -2.01 2.14
C GLU A 60 -14.04 -0.78 2.89
N HIS A 61 -15.33 -0.72 3.22
CA HIS A 61 -15.88 0.39 4.02
C HIS A 61 -15.46 0.34 5.48
N MET A 62 -15.29 -0.86 6.03
CA MET A 62 -15.03 -1.04 7.46
C MET A 62 -13.56 -0.96 7.85
N ILE A 63 -12.63 -1.25 6.93
CA ILE A 63 -11.20 -1.34 7.24
C ILE A 63 -10.60 -0.03 7.78
N PHE A 64 -11.23 1.11 7.49
CA PHE A 64 -10.79 2.43 7.94
C PHE A 64 -11.55 2.97 9.15
N LYS A 65 -12.49 2.21 9.73
CA LYS A 65 -13.32 2.65 10.87
C LYS A 65 -12.70 2.38 12.25
N GLY A 66 -11.39 2.16 12.29
CA GLY A 66 -10.61 1.98 13.51
C GLY A 66 -10.14 0.54 13.73
N THR A 67 -9.37 0.36 14.79
CA THR A 67 -8.82 -0.92 15.26
C THR A 67 -8.93 -0.97 16.79
N PRO A 68 -8.66 -2.11 17.44
CA PRO A 68 -8.59 -2.13 18.91
C PRO A 68 -7.61 -1.12 19.52
N GLN A 69 -6.61 -0.66 18.75
CA GLN A 69 -5.60 0.31 19.16
C GLN A 69 -5.85 1.74 18.65
N LEU A 70 -6.72 1.93 17.65
CA LEU A 70 -7.04 3.22 17.05
C LEU A 70 -8.55 3.39 17.04
N GLN A 71 -9.06 4.38 17.77
CA GLN A 71 -10.51 4.57 17.86
C GLN A 71 -11.10 4.97 16.51
N CYS A 72 -12.42 4.79 16.36
CA CYS A 72 -13.13 5.32 15.20
C CYS A 72 -12.89 6.84 15.11
N VAL A 73 -12.80 7.38 13.88
CA VAL A 73 -12.42 8.78 13.56
C VAL A 73 -10.94 9.13 13.82
N GLU A 74 -10.26 8.48 14.77
CA GLU A 74 -8.85 8.75 15.06
C GLU A 74 -7.95 8.44 13.87
N PHE A 75 -8.26 7.37 13.13
CA PHE A 75 -7.54 7.02 11.90
C PHE A 75 -7.58 8.15 10.87
N GLU A 76 -8.79 8.66 10.55
CA GLU A 76 -9.00 9.74 9.58
C GLU A 76 -8.25 11.01 10.03
N ARG A 77 -8.37 11.39 11.31
CA ARG A 77 -7.66 12.54 11.90
C ARG A 77 -6.14 12.43 11.77
N LEU A 78 -5.57 11.26 12.06
CA LEU A 78 -4.12 11.05 12.01
C LEU A 78 -3.56 11.09 10.59
N ILE A 79 -4.35 10.67 9.59
CA ILE A 79 -3.98 10.79 8.18
C ILE A 79 -3.98 12.28 7.79
N GLU A 80 -5.05 13.01 8.07
CA GLU A 80 -5.15 14.45 7.76
C GLU A 80 -4.06 15.29 8.45
N GLU A 81 -3.68 14.96 9.69
CA GLU A 81 -2.62 15.64 10.43
C GLU A 81 -1.23 15.44 9.78
N ARG A 82 -1.04 14.38 8.99
CA ARG A 82 0.27 13.96 8.45
C ARG A 82 0.44 14.17 6.95
N GLY A 83 -0.65 14.44 6.20
CA GLY A 83 -0.65 14.74 4.76
C GLY A 83 -1.18 13.60 3.92
#